data_AF-A0A1I0Q5M2-F1
#
_entry.id   AF-A0A1I0Q5M2-F1
#
_cell.length_a   1.000
_cell.length_b   1.000
_cell.length_c   1.000
_cell.angle_alpha   90.00
_cell.angle_beta   90.00
_cell.angle_gamma   90.00
#
_symmetry.space_group_name_H-M   'P 1'
#
loop_
_entity.id
_entity.type
_entity.pdbx_description
1 polymer ?
#
loop_
_entity_poly.entity_id
_entity_poly.type
_entity_poly.pdbx_seq_one_letter_code
_entity_poly.pdbx_strand_id
1 'polypeptide(L)' 'MIYKEFQKLELSALGMGAMRLPVIDGNDGTIDETATSEMVAYAMEHGIDYYDTALQIKISEAMADCT' A
#
# COMPACT_ATOMS: atom_id res chain seq x y z
N MET A 1 -13.12 -9.83 -0.27
CA MET A 1 -11.71 -10.26 -0.27
C MET A 1 -11.63 -11.76 0.02
N ILE A 2 -10.64 -12.49 -0.53
CA ILE A 2 -10.33 -13.89 -0.16
C ILE A 2 -9.12 -13.86 0.77
N TYR A 3 -9.14 -14.65 1.84
CA TYR A 3 -8.05 -14.72 2.82
C TYR A 3 -7.37 -16.10 2.84
N LYS A 4 -6.10 -16.13 3.27
CA LYS A 4 -5.27 -17.33 3.37
C LYS A 4 -4.51 -17.33 4.70
N GLU A 5 -4.42 -18.49 5.33
CA GLU A 5 -3.59 -18.67 6.51
C GLU A 5 -2.10 -18.70 6.13
N PHE A 6 -1.30 -17.90 6.84
CA PHE A 6 0.15 -17.87 6.74
C PHE A 6 0.77 -17.66 8.12
N GLN A 7 1.55 -18.62 8.60
CA GLN A 7 2.30 -18.53 9.87
C GLN A 7 1.48 -17.98 11.07
N LYS A 8 0.24 -18.48 11.24
CA LYS A 8 -0.74 -18.07 12.27
C LYS A 8 -1.41 -16.70 12.06
N LEU A 9 -1.19 -16.08 10.91
CA LEU A 9 -1.92 -14.90 10.46
C LEU A 9 -2.92 -15.31 9.37
N GLU A 10 -4.05 -14.62 9.31
CA GLU A 10 -4.95 -14.68 8.16
C GLU A 10 -4.67 -13.43 7.32
N LEU A 11 -4.17 -13.63 6.10
CA LEU A 11 -3.76 -12.54 5.21
C LEU A 11 -4.63 -12.53 3.96
N SER A 12 -4.86 -11.33 3.43
CA SER A 12 -5.51 -11.11 2.17
C SER A 12 -4.73 -11.84 1.05
N ALA A 13 -5.42 -12.64 0.23
CA ALA A 13 -4.79 -13.46 -0.81
C ALA A 13 -4.07 -12.64 -1.90
N LEU A 14 -4.39 -11.35 -1.98
CA LEU A 14 -3.68 -10.33 -2.75
C LEU A 14 -3.07 -9.35 -1.75
N GLY A 15 -1.84 -8.91 -2.00
CA GLY A 15 -1.21 -7.82 -1.27
C GLY A 15 -1.04 -6.59 -2.15
N MET A 16 -0.80 -5.44 -1.54
CA MET A 16 -0.44 -4.21 -2.25
C MET A 16 1.08 -4.05 -2.27
N GLY A 17 1.65 -4.05 -3.48
CA GLY A 17 3.09 -3.83 -3.69
C GLY A 17 3.41 -2.36 -3.89
N ALA A 18 4.40 -1.85 -3.15
CA ALA A 18 4.76 -0.43 -3.14
C ALA A 18 5.88 -0.06 -4.13
N MET A 19 6.33 -0.99 -4.99
CA MET A 19 7.44 -0.77 -5.94
C MET A 19 7.17 0.31 -7.00
N ARG A 20 5.90 0.68 -7.23
CA ARG A 20 5.49 1.75 -8.15
C ARG A 20 4.34 2.52 -7.54
N LEU A 21 4.66 3.64 -6.90
CA LEU A 21 3.67 4.55 -6.36
C LEU A 21 3.29 5.62 -7.41
N PRO A 22 2.14 6.29 -7.25
CA PRO A 22 1.82 7.52 -7.95
C PRO A 22 2.97 8.54 -7.84
N VAL A 23 3.24 9.23 -8.95
CA VAL A 23 4.34 10.20 -9.05
C VAL A 23 3.84 11.48 -9.70
N ILE A 24 4.44 12.60 -9.32
CA ILE A 24 4.12 13.92 -9.87
C ILE A 24 4.77 14.04 -11.24
N ASP A 25 4.00 14.44 -12.26
CA ASP A 25 4.48 14.69 -13.63
C ASP A 25 5.29 13.54 -14.28
N GLY A 26 5.04 12.30 -13.84
CA GLY A 26 5.78 11.12 -14.33
C GLY A 26 7.23 11.02 -13.83
N ASN A 27 7.60 11.79 -12.81
CA ASN A 27 8.94 11.78 -12.23
C ASN A 27 9.07 10.70 -11.13
N ASP A 28 9.72 9.59 -11.45
CA ASP A 28 9.96 8.47 -10.51
C ASP A 28 10.72 8.87 -9.22
N GLY A 29 11.37 10.05 -9.20
CA GLY A 29 12.02 10.60 -8.00
C GLY A 29 11.09 11.40 -7.08
N THR A 30 9.82 11.61 -7.46
CA THR A 30 8.87 12.46 -6.71
C THR A 30 7.51 11.77 -6.61
N ILE A 31 7.28 11.14 -5.46
CA ILE A 31 6.03 10.47 -5.13
C ILE A 31 4.93 11.51 -4.92
N ASP A 32 3.74 11.24 -5.45
CA ASP A 32 2.50 11.93 -5.09
C ASP A 32 1.92 11.28 -3.83
N GLU A 33 2.18 11.90 -2.67
CA GLU A 33 1.78 11.37 -1.36
C GLU A 33 0.26 11.35 -1.18
N THR A 34 -0.47 12.32 -1.75
CA THR A 34 -1.93 12.38 -1.67
C THR A 34 -2.57 11.25 -2.46
N ALA A 35 -2.20 11.08 -3.72
CA ALA A 35 -2.71 9.97 -4.54
C ALA A 35 -2.29 8.60 -3.98
N THR A 36 -1.10 8.53 -3.37
CA THR A 36 -0.65 7.31 -2.67
C THR A 36 -1.53 7.00 -1.46
N SER A 37 -1.86 8.00 -0.65
CA SER A 37 -2.76 7.84 0.50
C SER A 37 -4.16 7.39 0.08
N GLU A 38 -4.74 7.97 -0.97
CA GLU A 38 -6.04 7.55 -1.52
C GLU A 38 -6.00 6.10 -2.03
N MET A 39 -4.91 5.70 -2.70
CA MET A 39 -4.72 4.32 -3.16
C MET A 39 -4.60 3.33 -1.99
N VAL A 40 -3.89 3.71 -0.92
CA VAL A 40 -3.79 2.92 0.32
C VAL A 40 -5.16 2.78 0.97
N ALA A 41 -5.89 3.89 1.16
CA ALA A 41 -7.22 3.90 1.74
C ALA A 41 -8.18 2.99 0.97
N TYR A 42 -8.15 3.08 -0.36
CA TYR A 42 -8.95 2.21 -1.23
C TYR A 42 -8.61 0.72 -1.04
N ALA A 43 -7.32 0.38 -0.98
CA ALA A 43 -6.89 -1.00 -0.75
C ALA A 43 -7.38 -1.54 0.61
N MET A 44 -7.26 -0.73 1.66
CA MET A 44 -7.75 -1.08 3.01
C MET A 44 -9.27 -1.26 3.04
N GLU A 45 -10.03 -0.34 2.43
CA GLU A 45 -11.50 -0.44 2.33
C GLU A 45 -11.94 -1.73 1.63
N HIS A 46 -11.14 -2.22 0.68
CA HIS A 46 -11.42 -3.46 -0.06
C HIS A 46 -10.87 -4.73 0.61
N GLY A 47 -10.31 -4.61 1.82
CA GLY A 47 -9.88 -5.72 2.66
C GLY A 47 -8.44 -6.20 2.42
N ILE A 48 -7.59 -5.41 1.77
CA ILE A 48 -6.16 -5.68 1.67
C ILE A 48 -5.48 -5.36 3.00
N ASP A 49 -4.81 -6.35 3.58
CA ASP A 49 -4.09 -6.24 4.86
C ASP A 49 -2.60 -6.58 4.77
N TYR A 50 -2.13 -7.03 3.59
CA TYR A 50 -0.73 -7.34 3.33
C TYR A 50 -0.10 -6.30 2.37
N TYR A 51 0.98 -5.65 2.82
CA TYR A 51 1.67 -4.59 2.09
C TYR A 51 3.16 -4.95 1.94
N ASP A 52 3.64 -4.96 0.70
CA ASP A 52 5.03 -5.25 0.36
C ASP A 52 5.79 -3.94 0.07
N THR A 53 6.82 -3.66 0.86
CA THR A 53 7.57 -2.40 0.80
C THR A 53 9.06 -2.60 1.07
N ALA A 54 9.84 -1.56 0.79
CA ALA A 54 11.28 -1.48 1.04
C ALA A 54 11.62 -0.13 1.69
N LEU A 55 12.78 -0.05 2.35
CA LEU A 55 13.20 1.14 3.11
C LEU A 55 13.19 2.45 2.29
N GLN A 56 13.37 2.36 0.97
CA GLN A 56 13.40 3.51 0.07
C GLN A 56 12.01 4.04 -0.31
N ILE A 57 10.93 3.33 0.07
CA ILE A 57 9.57 3.60 -0.38
C ILE A 57 8.77 4.27 0.74
N LYS A 58 8.26 5.49 0.47
CA LYS A 58 7.52 6.35 1.44
C LYS A 58 6.07 5.92 1.70
N ILE A 59 5.77 4.62 1.65
CA ILE A 59 4.39 4.14 1.87
C ILE A 59 3.96 4.20 3.34
N SER A 60 4.91 4.18 4.29
CA SER A 60 4.61 4.19 5.72
C SER A 60 3.90 5.46 6.19
N GLU A 61 4.15 6.58 5.52
CA GLU A 61 3.51 7.87 5.82
C GLU A 61 2.03 7.81 5.37
N ALA A 62 1.77 7.31 4.16
CA ALA A 62 0.42 7.16 3.62
C ALA A 62 -0.48 6.21 4.44
N MET A 63 0.09 5.19 5.07
CA MET A 63 -0.65 4.26 5.94
C MET A 63 -1.03 4.87 7.30
N ALA A 64 -0.28 5.85 7.81
CA ALA A 64 -0.56 6.46 9.11
C ALA A 64 -1.80 7.35 9.08
N ASP A 65 -2.09 7.96 7.94
CA ASP A 65 -3.21 8.88 7.74
C ASP A 65 -4.55 8.19 7.49
N CYS A 66 -4.56 6.85 7.33
CA CYS A 66 -5.76 6.04 7.07
C CYS A 66 -6.39 5.42 8.34
N THR A 67 -5.94 5.82 9.54
CA THR A 67 -6.40 5.26 10.82
C THR A 67 -7.57 5.99 11.45
#